data_AF-A0A349BM25-F1
#
_entry.id   AF-A0A349BM25-F1
#
_cell.length_a   1.000
_cell.length_b   1.000
_cell.length_c   1.000
_cell.angle_alpha   90.00
_cell.angle_beta   90.00
_cell.angle_gamma   90.00
#
_symmetry.space_group_name_H-M   'P 1'
#
loop_
_entity.id
_entity.type
_entity.pdbx_description
1 polymer ?
#
loop_
_entity_poly.entity_id
_entity_poly.type
_entity_poly.pdbx_seq_one_letter_code
_entity_poly.pdbx_strand_id
1 'polypeptide(L)'
;MDEKFENLLDLLEKEVDVYREFLNLLQMERQYMVDLSLDRLHDCSNQKETMILNLKVLEESRMDIIASIQDSTNSEFMTLSMIIDVAPARYKKGLESCRSNLISLINSIKEINQINGILAKRAVNYTRNSLSFLNRIVNELPVYLSSGNMEQDNKTGKLVCKRG
;
A
#
# COMPACT_ATOMS: atom_id res chain seq x y z
N MET A 1 -11.82 -6.34 -36.27
CA MET A 1 -12.13 -5.07 -35.57
C MET A 1 -12.91 -5.38 -34.31
N ASP A 2 -14.08 -5.98 -34.43
CA ASP A 2 -14.97 -6.32 -33.32
C ASP A 2 -14.37 -7.26 -32.26
N GLU A 3 -13.66 -8.31 -32.66
CA GLU A 3 -12.96 -9.25 -31.76
C GLU A 3 -11.94 -8.56 -30.84
N LYS A 4 -11.30 -7.47 -31.31
CA LYS A 4 -10.33 -6.72 -30.49
C LYS A 4 -11.00 -5.95 -29.35
N PHE A 5 -12.20 -5.42 -29.58
CA PHE A 5 -12.97 -4.71 -28.55
C PHE A 5 -13.57 -5.67 -27.53
N GLU A 6 -13.93 -6.88 -27.96
CA GLU A 6 -14.36 -7.97 -27.07
C GLU A 6 -13.20 -8.42 -26.18
N ASN A 7 -12.04 -8.73 -26.77
CA ASN A 7 -10.84 -9.09 -26.00
C ASN A 7 -10.42 -7.99 -25.01
N LEU A 8 -10.54 -6.72 -25.40
CA LEU A 8 -10.28 -5.60 -24.50
C LEU A 8 -11.28 -5.55 -23.35
N LEU A 9 -12.57 -5.75 -23.62
CA LEU A 9 -13.61 -5.75 -22.60
C LEU A 9 -13.37 -6.89 -21.59
N ASP A 10 -13.14 -8.11 -22.08
CA ASP A 10 -12.86 -9.28 -21.24
C ASP A 10 -11.61 -9.07 -20.37
N LEU A 11 -10.57 -8.44 -20.93
CA LEU A 11 -9.37 -8.12 -20.17
C LEU A 11 -9.66 -7.08 -19.08
N LEU A 12 -10.40 -6.02 -19.39
CA LEU A 12 -10.74 -4.99 -18.43
C LEU A 12 -11.65 -5.51 -17.30
N GLU A 13 -12.56 -6.43 -17.60
CA GLU A 13 -13.37 -7.11 -16.59
C GLU A 13 -12.49 -7.93 -15.63
N LYS A 14 -11.52 -8.68 -16.17
CA LYS A 14 -10.54 -9.40 -15.35
C LYS A 14 -9.69 -8.46 -14.51
N GLU A 15 -9.23 -7.34 -15.07
CA GLU A 15 -8.51 -6.32 -14.31
C GLU A 15 -9.36 -5.81 -13.15
N VAL A 16 -10.62 -5.47 -13.37
CA VAL A 16 -11.53 -5.00 -12.32
C VAL A 16 -11.60 -6.00 -11.17
N ASP A 17 -11.70 -7.30 -11.46
CA ASP A 17 -11.78 -8.33 -10.43
C ASP A 17 -10.47 -8.47 -9.65
N VAL A 18 -9.32 -8.46 -10.34
CA VAL A 18 -8.01 -8.47 -9.66
C VAL A 18 -7.83 -7.22 -8.80
N TYR A 19 -8.23 -6.04 -9.28
CA TYR A 19 -8.17 -4.81 -8.48
C TYR A 19 -9.08 -4.87 -7.24
N ARG A 20 -10.26 -5.51 -7.32
CA ARG A 20 -11.15 -5.73 -6.17
C ARG A 20 -10.52 -6.66 -5.15
N GLU A 21 -9.96 -7.77 -5.60
CA GLU A 21 -9.28 -8.72 -4.73
C GLU A 21 -8.06 -8.07 -4.06
N PHE A 22 -7.31 -7.23 -4.79
CA PHE A 22 -6.19 -6.48 -4.23
C PHE A 22 -6.63 -5.48 -3.16
N LEU A 23 -7.74 -4.76 -3.40
CA LEU A 23 -8.33 -3.88 -2.40
C LEU A 23 -8.72 -4.66 -1.13
N ASN A 24 -9.34 -5.83 -1.27
CA ASN A 24 -9.68 -6.69 -0.14
C ASN A 24 -8.43 -7.14 0.61
N LEU A 25 -7.37 -7.56 -0.09
CA LEU A 25 -6.10 -7.95 0.53
C LEU A 25 -5.49 -6.82 1.36
N LEU A 26 -5.54 -5.57 0.88
CA LEU A 26 -5.09 -4.39 1.64
C LEU A 26 -5.98 -4.10 2.85
N GLN A 27 -7.28 -4.39 2.78
CA GLN A 27 -8.18 -4.29 3.93
C GLN A 27 -7.86 -5.34 5.00
N MET A 28 -7.57 -6.56 4.58
CA MET A 28 -7.14 -7.64 5.47
C MET A 28 -5.77 -7.35 6.10
N GLU A 29 -4.83 -6.82 5.33
CA GLU A 29 -3.52 -6.40 5.84
C GLU A 29 -3.67 -5.46 7.03
N ARG A 30 -4.56 -4.46 6.90
CA ARG A 30 -4.86 -3.52 7.98
C ARG A 30 -5.35 -4.23 9.23
N GLN A 31 -6.26 -5.20 9.07
CA GLN A 31 -6.77 -5.98 10.19
C GLN A 31 -5.66 -6.79 10.86
N TYR A 32 -4.80 -7.45 10.08
CA TYR A 32 -3.67 -8.22 10.61
C TYR A 32 -2.65 -7.36 11.36
N MET A 33 -2.44 -6.11 10.93
CA MET A 33 -1.60 -5.15 11.66
C MET A 33 -2.22 -4.76 13.01
N VAL A 34 -3.54 -4.58 13.07
CA VAL A 34 -4.27 -4.29 14.31
C VAL A 34 -4.22 -5.49 15.26
N ASP A 35 -4.37 -6.70 14.72
CA ASP A 35 -4.36 -7.95 15.48
C ASP A 35 -2.93 -8.42 15.85
N LEU A 36 -1.89 -7.68 15.46
CA LEU A 36 -0.48 -8.00 15.69
C LEU A 36 -0.07 -9.41 15.25
N SER A 37 -0.75 -9.94 14.23
CA SER A 37 -0.57 -11.31 13.74
C SER A 37 0.56 -11.37 12.70
N LEU A 38 1.79 -11.57 13.15
CA LEU A 38 2.98 -11.56 12.28
C LEU A 38 2.93 -12.60 11.14
N ASP A 39 2.50 -13.83 11.43
CA ASP A 39 2.42 -14.89 10.42
C ASP A 39 1.44 -14.53 9.29
N ARG A 40 0.25 -14.04 9.66
CA ARG A 40 -0.77 -13.59 8.68
C ARG A 40 -0.30 -12.37 7.89
N LEU A 41 0.46 -11.47 8.52
CA LEU A 41 1.01 -10.30 7.84
C LEU A 41 2.08 -10.70 6.82
N HIS A 42 2.91 -11.69 7.16
CA HIS A 42 3.90 -12.25 6.24
C HIS A 42 3.24 -12.93 5.04
N ASP A 43 2.24 -13.79 5.28
CA ASP A 43 1.48 -14.44 4.20
C ASP A 43 0.75 -13.43 3.32
N CYS A 44 0.16 -12.39 3.92
CA CYS A 44 -0.45 -11.28 3.21
C CYS A 44 0.56 -10.54 2.33
N SER A 45 1.81 -10.36 2.80
CA SER A 45 2.87 -9.73 2.01
C SER A 45 3.22 -10.56 0.77
N ASN A 46 3.35 -11.88 0.90
CA ASN A 46 3.63 -12.78 -0.23
C ASN A 46 2.49 -12.78 -1.27
N GLN A 47 1.24 -12.77 -0.80
CA GLN A 47 0.07 -12.65 -1.67
C GLN A 47 0.07 -11.33 -2.44
N LYS A 48 0.43 -10.21 -1.79
CA LYS A 48 0.53 -8.90 -2.45
C LYS A 48 1.60 -8.89 -3.54
N GLU A 49 2.77 -9.47 -3.29
CA GLU A 49 3.83 -9.56 -4.30
C GLU A 49 3.37 -10.33 -5.54
N THR A 50 2.74 -11.49 -5.33
CA THR A 50 2.15 -12.30 -6.42
C THR A 50 1.11 -11.51 -7.20
N MET A 51 0.25 -10.78 -6.51
CA MET A 51 -0.82 -9.98 -7.12
C MET A 51 -0.29 -8.79 -7.92
N ILE A 52 0.77 -8.14 -7.43
CA ILE A 52 1.45 -7.06 -8.15
C ILE A 52 2.06 -7.58 -9.45
N LEU A 53 2.64 -8.79 -9.45
CA LEU A 53 3.15 -9.41 -10.68
C LEU A 53 2.00 -9.69 -11.66
N ASN A 54 0.88 -10.22 -11.19
CA ASN A 54 -0.29 -10.47 -12.03
C ASN A 54 -0.84 -9.18 -12.65
N LEU A 55 -0.96 -8.10 -11.86
CA LEU A 55 -1.39 -6.78 -12.34
C LEU A 55 -0.46 -6.22 -13.42
N LYS A 56 0.86 -6.45 -13.33
CA LYS A 56 1.81 -6.04 -14.37
C LYS A 56 1.57 -6.78 -15.68
N VAL A 57 1.35 -8.10 -15.63
CA VAL A 57 1.08 -8.92 -16.82
C VAL A 57 -0.22 -8.50 -17.51
N LEU A 58 -1.26 -8.19 -16.73
CA LEU A 58 -2.52 -7.67 -17.26
C LEU A 58 -2.34 -6.31 -17.92
N GLU A 59 -1.59 -5.41 -17.30
CA GLU A 59 -1.30 -4.08 -17.85
C GLU A 59 -0.52 -4.18 -19.17
N GLU A 60 0.48 -5.06 -19.26
CA GLU A 60 1.21 -5.34 -20.50
C GLU A 60 0.27 -5.87 -21.59
N SER A 61 -0.58 -6.85 -21.26
CA SER A 61 -1.59 -7.40 -22.18
C SER A 61 -2.57 -6.32 -22.66
N ARG A 62 -2.92 -5.37 -21.78
CA ARG A 62 -3.80 -4.24 -22.12
C ARG A 62 -3.11 -3.31 -23.10
N MET A 63 -1.84 -2.99 -22.88
CA MET A 63 -1.06 -2.16 -23.80
C MET A 63 -0.94 -2.81 -25.18
N ASP A 64 -0.73 -4.13 -25.25
CA ASP A 64 -0.63 -4.87 -26.51
C ASP A 64 -1.94 -4.83 -27.31
N ILE A 65 -3.09 -5.03 -26.64
CA ILE A 65 -4.40 -4.93 -27.30
C ILE A 65 -4.65 -3.49 -27.77
N ILE A 66 -4.32 -2.49 -26.97
CA ILE A 66 -4.46 -1.07 -27.35
C ILE A 66 -3.60 -0.74 -28.56
N ALA A 67 -2.33 -1.17 -28.59
CA ALA A 67 -1.44 -0.99 -29.74
C ALA A 67 -2.03 -1.63 -31.01
N SER A 68 -2.59 -2.84 -30.88
CA SER A 68 -3.24 -3.50 -32.01
C SER A 68 -4.47 -2.73 -32.55
N ILE A 69 -5.19 -1.99 -31.69
CA ILE A 69 -6.34 -1.16 -32.07
C ILE A 69 -5.86 0.14 -32.74
N GLN A 70 -4.79 0.74 -32.21
CA GLN A 70 -4.13 1.92 -32.78
C GLN A 70 -3.67 1.67 -34.21
N ASP A 71 -2.98 0.56 -34.46
CA ASP A 71 -2.55 0.14 -35.80
C ASP A 71 -3.71 0.02 -36.78
N SER A 72 -4.85 -0.55 -36.34
CA SER A 72 -6.03 -0.69 -37.21
C SER A 72 -6.76 0.62 -37.49
N THR A 73 -6.49 1.68 -36.72
CA THR A 73 -7.15 2.98 -36.85
C THR A 73 -6.22 4.06 -37.41
N ASN A 74 -4.95 3.71 -37.71
CA ASN A 74 -3.90 4.66 -38.15
C ASN A 74 -3.77 5.88 -37.22
N SER A 75 -3.87 5.66 -35.91
CA SER A 75 -3.75 6.73 -34.91
C SER A 75 -2.42 6.62 -34.17
N GLU A 76 -1.67 7.71 -34.05
CA GLU A 76 -0.38 7.74 -33.35
C GLU A 76 -0.51 7.48 -31.84
N PHE A 77 -1.66 7.81 -31.25
CA PHE A 77 -1.90 7.63 -29.82
C PHE A 77 -3.40 7.51 -29.51
N MET A 78 -3.76 6.50 -28.72
CA MET A 78 -5.11 6.35 -28.17
C MET A 78 -5.09 6.13 -26.67
N THR A 79 -5.87 6.95 -25.97
CA THR A 79 -6.27 6.68 -24.59
C THR A 79 -7.48 5.75 -24.54
N LEU A 80 -7.73 5.09 -23.41
CA LEU A 80 -8.94 4.26 -23.24
C LEU A 80 -10.25 5.04 -23.51
N SER A 81 -10.30 6.33 -23.19
CA SER A 81 -11.44 7.18 -23.53
C SER A 81 -11.65 7.32 -25.03
N MET A 82 -10.56 7.54 -25.79
CA MET A 82 -10.61 7.63 -27.26
C MET A 82 -11.03 6.28 -27.88
N ILE A 83 -10.58 5.16 -27.29
CA ILE A 83 -10.98 3.81 -27.72
C ILE A 83 -12.49 3.60 -27.53
N ILE A 84 -13.03 4.05 -26.39
CA ILE A 84 -14.47 4.00 -26.12
C ILE A 84 -15.25 4.82 -27.15
N ASP A 85 -14.74 5.99 -27.55
CA ASP A 85 -15.40 6.85 -28.53
C ASP A 85 -15.51 6.20 -29.91
N VAL A 86 -14.48 5.47 -30.35
CA VAL A 86 -14.45 4.75 -31.64
C VAL A 86 -15.02 3.33 -31.58
N ALA A 87 -15.27 2.79 -30.38
CA ALA A 87 -15.76 1.44 -30.20
C ALA A 87 -17.19 1.27 -30.75
N PRO A 88 -17.54 0.07 -31.26
CA PRO A 88 -18.92 -0.26 -31.61
C PRO A 88 -19.88 -0.04 -30.43
N ALA A 89 -21.08 0.47 -30.71
CA ALA A 89 -22.06 0.87 -29.69
C ALA A 89 -22.36 -0.21 -28.63
N ARG A 90 -22.28 -1.49 -29.01
CA ARG A 90 -22.49 -2.63 -28.11
C ARG A 90 -21.44 -2.77 -27.00
N TYR A 91 -20.20 -2.35 -27.24
CA TYR A 91 -19.10 -2.47 -26.26
C TYR A 91 -18.89 -1.19 -25.45
N LYS A 92 -19.32 -0.02 -25.96
CA LYS A 92 -19.12 1.28 -25.30
C LYS A 92 -19.50 1.27 -23.82
N LYS A 93 -20.72 0.84 -23.51
CA LYS A 93 -21.25 0.83 -22.14
C LYS A 93 -20.43 -0.08 -21.21
N GLY A 94 -19.99 -1.24 -21.70
CA GLY A 94 -19.15 -2.17 -20.92
C GLY A 94 -17.78 -1.57 -20.62
N LEU A 95 -17.12 -1.02 -21.64
CA LEU A 95 -15.81 -0.36 -21.50
C LEU A 95 -15.87 0.87 -20.59
N GLU A 96 -16.92 1.69 -20.70
CA GLU A 96 -17.17 2.84 -19.81
C GLU A 96 -17.36 2.40 -18.35
N SER A 97 -18.13 1.33 -18.13
CA SER A 97 -18.35 0.78 -16.80
C SER A 97 -17.05 0.27 -16.19
N CYS A 98 -16.26 -0.51 -16.94
CA CYS A 98 -14.96 -1.01 -16.49
C CYS A 98 -14.01 0.14 -16.17
N ARG A 99 -13.90 1.15 -17.06
CA ARG A 99 -13.09 2.35 -16.83
C ARG A 99 -13.48 3.06 -15.53
N SER A 100 -14.77 3.27 -15.30
CA SER A 100 -15.26 3.91 -14.08
C SER A 100 -14.92 3.09 -12.83
N ASN A 101 -15.13 1.78 -12.88
CA ASN A 101 -14.82 0.86 -11.79
C ASN A 101 -13.31 0.87 -11.46
N LEU A 102 -12.45 0.79 -12.48
CA LEU A 102 -10.99 0.85 -12.29
C LEU A 102 -10.56 2.16 -11.64
N ILE A 103 -11.06 3.30 -12.11
CA ILE A 103 -10.76 4.62 -11.51
C ILE A 103 -11.17 4.64 -10.03
N SER A 104 -12.37 4.15 -9.72
CA SER A 104 -12.86 4.07 -8.34
C SER A 104 -11.97 3.18 -7.47
N LEU A 105 -11.65 1.97 -7.95
CA LEU A 105 -10.81 1.00 -7.24
C LEU A 105 -9.40 1.54 -6.99
N ILE A 106 -8.77 2.15 -8.00
CA ILE A 106 -7.43 2.76 -7.86
C ILE A 106 -7.44 3.84 -6.79
N ASN A 107 -8.48 4.67 -6.72
CA ASN A 107 -8.59 5.71 -5.69
C ASN A 107 -8.74 5.08 -4.29
N SER A 108 -9.59 4.06 -4.14
CA SER A 108 -9.74 3.34 -2.87
C SER A 108 -8.46 2.63 -2.44
N ILE A 109 -7.72 2.04 -3.38
CA ILE A 109 -6.43 1.39 -3.12
C ILE A 109 -5.39 2.41 -2.66
N LYS A 110 -5.32 3.58 -3.28
CA LYS A 110 -4.41 4.67 -2.87
C LYS A 110 -4.72 5.11 -1.44
N GLU A 111 -5.99 5.32 -1.13
CA GLU A 111 -6.43 5.74 0.20
C GLU A 111 -6.05 4.69 1.26
N ILE A 112 -6.41 3.42 1.05
CA ILE A 112 -6.12 2.39 2.04
C ILE A 112 -4.62 2.12 2.20
N ASN A 113 -3.86 2.17 1.11
CA ASN A 113 -2.41 2.00 1.17
C ASN A 113 -1.75 3.15 1.95
N GLN A 114 -2.24 4.39 1.80
CA GLN A 114 -1.79 5.51 2.62
C GLN A 114 -2.08 5.28 4.11
N ILE A 115 -3.29 4.82 4.44
CA ILE A 115 -3.69 4.50 5.82
C ILE A 115 -2.81 3.39 6.41
N ASN A 116 -2.64 2.28 5.69
CA ASN A 116 -1.81 1.15 6.11
C ASN A 116 -0.35 1.58 6.30
N GLY A 117 0.18 2.43 5.41
CA GLY A 117 1.51 2.99 5.54
C GLY A 117 1.69 3.86 6.79
N ILE A 118 0.68 4.63 7.20
CA ILE A 118 0.70 5.38 8.46
C ILE A 118 0.70 4.42 9.66
N LEU A 119 -0.14 3.38 9.62
CA LEU A 119 -0.24 2.38 10.69
C LEU A 119 1.09 1.65 10.91
N ALA A 120 1.70 1.16 9.83
CA ALA A 120 2.99 0.49 9.87
C ALA A 120 4.10 1.39 10.45
N LYS A 121 4.17 2.65 10.00
CA LYS A 121 5.13 3.64 10.53
C LYS A 121 4.95 3.89 12.02
N ARG A 122 3.70 3.99 12.49
CA ARG A 122 3.40 4.16 13.91
C ARG A 122 3.83 2.96 14.73
N ALA A 123 3.58 1.74 14.25
CA ALA A 123 4.00 0.52 14.92
C ALA A 123 5.53 0.48 15.11
N VAL A 124 6.30 0.75 14.05
CA VAL A 124 7.77 0.79 14.11
C VAL A 124 8.29 1.87 15.06
N ASN A 125 7.70 3.06 15.00
CA ASN A 125 8.07 4.15 15.90
C ASN A 125 7.77 3.81 17.37
N TYR A 126 6.63 3.18 17.63
CA TYR A 126 6.27 2.73 18.97
C TYR A 126 7.27 1.71 19.51
N THR A 127 7.60 0.68 18.73
CA THR A 127 8.59 -0.33 19.15
C THR A 127 9.97 0.28 19.40
N ARG A 128 10.39 1.23 18.55
CA ARG A 128 11.68 1.92 18.69
C ARG A 128 11.72 2.77 19.96
N ASN A 129 10.63 3.49 20.26
CA ASN A 129 10.52 4.33 21.44
C ASN A 129 10.44 3.50 22.72
N SER A 130 9.71 2.38 22.71
CA SER A 130 9.68 1.45 23.84
C SER A 130 11.05 0.85 24.11
N LEU A 131 11.79 0.46 23.06
CA LEU A 131 13.15 -0.06 23.20
C LEU A 131 14.12 1.02 23.71
N SER A 132 14.04 2.25 23.21
CA SER A 132 14.90 3.34 23.69
C SER A 132 14.59 3.70 25.15
N PHE A 133 13.33 3.65 25.55
CA PHE A 133 12.90 3.83 26.94
C PHE A 133 13.44 2.73 27.86
N LEU A 134 13.31 1.45 27.47
CA LEU A 134 13.86 0.33 28.23
C LEU A 134 15.39 0.41 28.33
N ASN A 135 16.07 0.72 27.23
CA ASN A 135 17.52 0.93 27.23
C ASN A 135 17.93 2.07 28.16
N ARG A 136 17.16 3.17 28.22
CA ARG A 136 17.42 4.24 29.16
C ARG A 136 17.27 3.77 30.60
N ILE A 137 16.20 3.03 30.94
CA ILE A 137 16.03 2.48 32.30
C ILE A 137 17.18 1.54 32.67
N VAL A 138 17.56 0.62 31.79
CA VAL A 138 18.61 -0.37 32.09
C VAL A 138 19.98 0.30 32.27
N ASN A 139 20.29 1.33 31.49
CA ASN A 139 21.60 1.99 31.52
C ASN A 139 21.68 3.21 32.47
N GLU A 140 20.56 3.80 32.89
CA GLU A 140 20.52 4.94 33.84
C GLU A 140 20.23 4.53 35.29
N LEU A 141 20.17 3.24 35.65
CA LEU A 141 20.10 2.87 37.06
C LEU A 141 21.38 3.35 37.77
N PRO A 142 21.34 4.37 38.65
CA PRO A 142 22.49 4.69 39.47
C PRO A 142 22.67 3.50 40.40
N VAL A 143 23.77 2.76 40.23
CA VAL A 143 24.14 1.69 41.15
C VAL A 143 24.34 2.34 42.51
N TYR A 144 23.38 2.13 43.43
CA TYR A 144 23.56 2.52 44.82
C TYR A 144 24.59 1.56 45.40
N LEU A 145 25.86 1.94 45.35
CA LEU A 145 26.95 1.16 45.92
C LEU A 145 26.71 1.06 47.44
N SER A 146 26.96 -0.12 48.04
CA SER A 146 26.83 -0.34 49.49
C SER A 146 27.73 0.57 50.34
N SER A 147 28.59 1.38 49.71
CA SER A 147 29.38 2.45 50.32
C SER A 147 28.60 3.76 50.52
N GLY A 148 27.36 3.88 50.04
CA GLY A 148 26.53 5.09 50.16
C GLY A 148 26.90 6.22 49.19
N ASN A 149 27.81 5.97 48.25
CA ASN A 149 28.20 6.93 47.22
C ASN A 149 27.46 6.68 45.91
N MET A 150 26.81 7.73 45.39
CA MET A 150 26.26 7.74 44.03
C MET A 150 27.40 8.08 43.07
N GLU A 151 27.80 7.18 42.18
CA GLU A 151 28.63 7.60 41.03
C GLU A 151 27.76 8.44 40.11
N GLN A 152 27.99 9.75 40.17
CA GLN A 152 27.31 10.74 39.36
C GLN A 152 28.13 10.91 38.07
N ASP A 153 27.69 10.27 36.99
CA ASP A 153 28.20 10.62 35.66
C ASP A 153 27.97 12.12 35.45
N ASN A 154 29.03 12.83 35.05
CA ASN A 154 29.22 14.29 35.17
C ASN A 154 28.14 15.12 34.45
N LYS A 155 26.96 15.26 35.05
CA LYS A 155 25.95 16.25 34.67
C LYS A 155 25.72 17.19 35.84
N THR A 156 26.30 18.37 35.75
CA THR A 156 26.27 19.45 36.75
C THR A 156 24.88 20.04 36.91
N GLY A 157 24.03 19.37 37.70
CA GLY A 157 22.78 19.93 38.21
C GLY A 157 23.03 20.76 39.47
N LYS A 158 22.77 22.06 39.43
CA LYS A 158 22.95 22.97 40.58
C LYS A 158 21.77 22.82 41.55
N LEU A 159 22.01 22.32 42.76
CA LEU A 159 21.00 22.24 43.82
C LEU A 159 20.75 23.62 44.43
N VAL A 160 19.50 24.09 44.40
CA VAL A 160 19.06 25.30 45.09
C VAL A 160 18.42 24.90 46.42
N CYS A 161 19.14 25.09 47.52
CA CYS A 161 18.55 25.01 48.86
C CYS A 161 17.94 26.36 49.23
N LYS A 162 16.62 26.38 49.47
CA LYS A 162 15.92 27.49 50.11
C LYS A 162 16.24 27.43 51.62
N ARG A 163 17.02 28.40 52.12
CA ARG A 163 17.21 28.59 53.56
C ARG A 163 15.93 29.19 54.17
N GLY A 164 15.55 28.67 55.33
CA GLY A 164 14.40 29.11 56.13
C GLY A 164 14.56 30.50 56.72
#